data_AF-A0A3D6EEY5-F1
#
_entry.id   AF-A0A3D6EEY5-F1
#
_cell.length_a   1.000
_cell.length_b   1.000
_cell.length_c   1.000
_cell.angle_alpha   90.00
_cell.angle_beta   90.00
_cell.angle_gamma   90.00
#
_symmetry.space_group_name_H-M   'P 1'
#
loop_
_entity.id
_entity.type
_entity.pdbx_description
1 polymer ?
#
loop_
_entity_poly.entity_id
_entity_poly.type
_entity_poly.pdbx_seq_one_letter_code
_entity_poly.pdbx_strand_id
1 'polypeptide(L)'
;AEFADQIPDSIVLNISKDKDYITKPELFLLDLLSNYQWDRPINVLSMGGDLNIGIKEYLEYQGFSYKIVPIKNKTTSTAAGFIEPDKLYELMTSTFHWDAVSADNYFVDYQNYYTFLGVLSYRNMFVCAAEAFMKAGQNDRAVEMLDKCGEVMHRYPIETIPIGFPGNDYMVIEMVKDYYQLGLPQKARQLADEFSGELLHTASFYFDFYDWGRDEFETAGYYIYALADELKRGGDADMASTLTKKFSGMIGAE
;
A
#
# COMPACT_ATOMS: atom_id res chain seq x y z
N ALA A 1 21.47 7.35 -20.63
CA ALA A 1 20.29 6.84 -19.91
C ALA A 1 20.20 7.61 -18.59
N GLU A 2 18.99 7.93 -18.15
CA GLU A 2 18.72 8.85 -17.02
C GLU A 2 19.36 8.42 -15.69
N PHE A 3 19.44 7.13 -15.41
CA PHE A 3 19.97 6.59 -14.14
C PHE A 3 21.38 5.98 -14.27
N ALA A 4 22.09 6.26 -15.36
CA ALA A 4 23.37 5.59 -15.66
C ALA A 4 24.47 5.90 -14.62
N ASP A 5 24.42 7.09 -14.01
CA ASP A 5 25.32 7.56 -12.96
C ASP A 5 25.14 6.83 -11.61
N GLN A 6 23.99 6.18 -11.41
CA GLN A 6 23.66 5.44 -10.18
C GLN A 6 24.09 3.96 -10.23
N ILE A 7 24.54 3.49 -11.40
CA ILE A 7 24.96 2.10 -11.59
C ILE A 7 26.39 1.95 -11.06
N PRO A 8 26.63 1.12 -10.01
CA PRO A 8 27.98 0.89 -9.50
C PRO A 8 28.75 -0.05 -10.42
N ASP A 9 30.08 -0.03 -10.32
CA ASP A 9 30.96 -0.95 -11.05
C ASP A 9 30.69 -2.43 -10.72
N SER A 10 30.14 -2.72 -9.54
CA SER A 10 29.75 -4.07 -9.13
C SER A 10 28.56 -4.08 -8.17
N ILE A 11 27.77 -5.15 -8.22
CA ILE A 11 26.71 -5.45 -7.25
C ILE A 11 27.30 -6.31 -6.13
N VAL A 12 27.04 -5.95 -4.88
CA VAL A 12 27.47 -6.71 -3.70
C VAL A 12 26.23 -7.18 -2.94
N LEU A 13 25.96 -8.47 -3.02
CA LEU A 13 24.88 -9.11 -2.28
C LEU A 13 25.35 -9.46 -0.86
N ASN A 14 24.75 -8.80 0.15
CA ASN A 14 25.10 -9.03 1.55
C ASN A 14 24.16 -10.08 2.17
N ILE A 15 24.69 -11.27 2.42
CA ILE A 15 24.02 -12.33 3.18
C ILE A 15 24.32 -12.10 4.67
N SER A 16 23.30 -12.16 5.54
CA SER A 16 23.48 -11.93 6.97
C SER A 16 24.50 -12.91 7.57
N LYS A 17 25.36 -12.41 8.46
CA LYS A 17 26.34 -13.23 9.19
C LYS A 17 25.68 -14.27 10.10
N ASP A 18 24.45 -13.99 10.53
CA ASP A 18 23.66 -14.88 11.39
C ASP A 18 22.93 -15.98 10.59
N LYS A 19 23.05 -15.97 9.25
CA LYS A 19 22.47 -16.98 8.37
C LYS A 19 23.50 -18.09 8.12
N ASP A 20 23.23 -19.28 8.63
CA ASP A 20 24.10 -20.47 8.56
C ASP A 20 23.65 -21.51 7.52
N TYR A 21 22.63 -21.20 6.72
CA TYR A 21 22.15 -22.04 5.62
C TYR A 21 21.84 -21.24 4.36
N ILE A 22 21.76 -21.91 3.21
CA ILE A 22 21.21 -21.35 1.96
C ILE A 22 20.07 -22.26 1.52
N THR A 23 18.90 -21.68 1.28
CA THR A 23 17.74 -22.44 0.77
C THR A 23 17.91 -22.79 -0.71
N LYS A 24 17.16 -23.78 -1.19
CA LYS A 24 17.17 -24.13 -2.61
C LYS A 24 16.79 -22.95 -3.54
N PRO A 25 15.74 -22.16 -3.26
CA PRO A 25 15.42 -20.98 -4.07
C PRO A 25 16.55 -19.94 -4.10
N GLU A 26 17.23 -19.72 -2.96
CA GLU A 26 18.35 -18.79 -2.88
C GLU A 26 19.56 -19.29 -3.68
N LEU A 27 19.89 -20.58 -3.58
CA LEU A 27 20.98 -21.17 -4.36
C LEU A 27 20.71 -21.08 -5.86
N PHE A 28 19.46 -21.35 -6.28
CA PHE A 28 19.05 -21.20 -7.67
C PHE A 28 19.22 -19.76 -8.17
N LEU A 29 18.81 -18.76 -7.38
CA LEU A 29 18.96 -17.37 -7.79
C LEU A 29 20.44 -16.96 -7.84
N LEU A 30 21.26 -17.37 -6.88
CA LEU A 30 22.71 -17.11 -6.91
C LEU A 30 23.39 -17.73 -8.13
N ASP A 31 23.06 -18.98 -8.46
CA ASP A 31 23.56 -19.67 -9.66
C ASP A 31 23.12 -18.95 -10.94
N LEU A 32 21.84 -18.57 -11.04
CA LEU A 32 21.31 -17.78 -12.15
C LEU A 32 22.08 -16.46 -12.32
N LEU A 33 22.29 -15.72 -11.23
CA LEU A 33 22.97 -14.43 -11.25
C LEU A 33 24.47 -14.55 -11.58
N SER A 34 25.11 -15.70 -11.28
CA SER A 34 26.55 -15.90 -11.51
C SER A 34 26.97 -15.80 -12.97
N ASN A 35 26.06 -16.07 -13.91
CA ASN A 35 26.31 -16.01 -15.35
C ASN A 35 25.39 -15.00 -16.07
N TYR A 36 24.60 -14.23 -15.33
CA TYR A 36 23.59 -13.34 -15.90
C TYR A 36 24.20 -12.14 -16.63
N GLN A 37 23.83 -11.95 -17.89
CA GLN A 37 24.41 -10.93 -18.79
C GLN A 37 23.49 -9.71 -19.00
N TRP A 38 22.51 -9.49 -18.12
CA TRP A 38 21.52 -8.39 -18.24
C TRP A 38 20.74 -8.40 -19.56
N ASP A 39 20.64 -9.56 -20.20
CA ASP A 39 20.00 -9.77 -21.50
C ASP A 39 18.47 -9.92 -21.42
N ARG A 40 17.94 -10.23 -20.22
CA ARG A 40 16.50 -10.40 -19.96
C ARG A 40 16.12 -9.89 -18.57
N PRO A 41 15.05 -9.11 -18.37
CA PRO A 41 14.65 -8.65 -17.03
C PRO A 41 14.34 -9.81 -16.07
N ILE A 42 14.80 -9.71 -14.82
CA ILE A 42 14.40 -10.62 -13.74
C ILE A 42 13.44 -9.87 -12.82
N ASN A 43 12.25 -10.41 -12.65
CA ASN A 43 11.23 -9.88 -11.74
C ASN A 43 10.91 -10.88 -10.64
N VAL A 44 10.70 -10.37 -9.42
CA VAL A 44 10.29 -11.15 -8.25
C VAL A 44 9.01 -10.57 -7.66
N LEU A 45 8.20 -11.42 -7.02
CA LEU A 45 7.04 -11.00 -6.25
C LEU A 45 7.46 -10.65 -4.81
N SER A 46 6.61 -9.89 -4.11
CA SER A 46 6.73 -9.61 -2.66
C SER A 46 8.12 -9.14 -2.21
N MET A 47 8.76 -8.24 -2.97
CA MET A 47 10.12 -7.75 -2.70
C MET A 47 11.17 -8.88 -2.57
N GLY A 48 11.03 -9.95 -3.35
CA GLY A 48 11.90 -11.12 -3.25
C GLY A 48 11.57 -12.06 -2.08
N GLY A 49 10.51 -11.78 -1.31
CA GLY A 49 9.95 -12.67 -0.29
C GLY A 49 10.99 -13.23 0.68
N ASP A 50 11.05 -14.57 0.70
CA ASP A 50 11.93 -15.38 1.56
C ASP A 50 13.40 -15.40 1.14
N LEU A 51 13.77 -14.71 0.04
CA LEU A 51 15.14 -14.63 -0.44
C LEU A 51 15.94 -13.66 0.42
N ASN A 52 16.66 -14.21 1.41
CA ASN A 52 17.45 -13.47 2.39
C ASN A 52 18.94 -13.48 2.02
N ILE A 53 19.22 -13.11 0.77
CA ILE A 53 20.57 -13.04 0.19
C ILE A 53 20.98 -11.62 -0.22
N GLY A 54 20.30 -10.60 0.29
CA GLY A 54 20.65 -9.19 0.04
C GLY A 54 20.09 -8.59 -1.26
N ILE A 55 19.28 -9.32 -2.03
CA ILE A 55 18.70 -8.81 -3.29
C ILE A 55 17.75 -7.62 -3.09
N LYS A 56 17.16 -7.48 -1.89
CA LYS A 56 16.19 -6.41 -1.57
C LYS A 56 16.75 -5.00 -1.75
N GLU A 57 18.07 -4.85 -1.70
CA GLU A 57 18.77 -3.58 -1.94
C GLU A 57 18.84 -3.20 -3.43
N TYR A 58 18.42 -4.08 -4.34
CA TYR A 58 18.61 -3.96 -5.79
C TYR A 58 17.30 -4.19 -6.56
N LEU A 59 16.18 -3.75 -5.97
CA LEU A 59 14.84 -3.93 -6.51
C LEU A 59 14.22 -2.60 -6.94
N GLU A 60 13.74 -2.53 -8.18
CA GLU A 60 12.89 -1.46 -8.70
C GLU A 60 11.42 -1.89 -8.53
N TYR A 61 10.61 -1.08 -7.86
CA TYR A 61 9.18 -1.35 -7.73
C TYR A 61 8.42 -1.01 -9.01
N GLN A 62 7.61 -1.98 -9.48
CA GLN A 62 6.85 -1.91 -10.73
C GLN A 62 5.35 -2.23 -10.51
N GLY A 63 4.82 -1.96 -9.30
CA GLY A 63 3.44 -2.29 -8.94
C GLY A 63 3.28 -3.75 -8.53
N PHE A 64 2.97 -4.63 -9.48
CA PHE A 64 2.77 -6.06 -9.20
C PHE A 64 4.06 -6.85 -8.93
N SER A 65 5.20 -6.33 -9.37
CA SER A 65 6.49 -7.00 -9.25
C SER A 65 7.60 -6.04 -8.86
N TYR A 66 8.73 -6.62 -8.49
CA TYR A 66 9.98 -5.92 -8.26
C TYR A 66 11.02 -6.43 -9.25
N LYS A 67 11.55 -5.54 -10.06
CA LYS A 67 12.58 -5.85 -11.05
C LYS A 67 13.95 -5.74 -10.42
N ILE A 68 14.81 -6.73 -10.64
CA ILE A 68 16.21 -6.65 -10.21
C ILE A 68 16.92 -5.61 -11.10
N VAL A 69 17.53 -4.61 -10.46
CA VAL A 69 18.26 -3.52 -11.12
C VAL A 69 19.62 -3.30 -10.45
N PRO A 70 20.64 -2.83 -11.19
CA PRO A 70 21.95 -2.55 -10.62
C PRO A 70 21.97 -1.18 -9.93
N ILE A 71 20.90 -0.78 -9.24
CA ILE A 71 20.80 0.50 -8.53
C ILE A 71 20.52 0.18 -7.07
N LYS A 72 21.46 0.57 -6.22
CA LYS A 72 21.35 0.30 -4.79
C LYS A 72 20.30 1.22 -4.16
N ASN A 73 19.35 0.63 -3.46
CA ASN A 73 18.27 1.33 -2.77
C ASN A 73 17.93 0.68 -1.43
N LYS A 74 16.94 1.26 -0.74
CA LYS A 74 16.34 0.68 0.46
C LYS A 74 14.85 0.52 0.23
N THR A 75 14.44 -0.70 -0.11
CA THR A 75 13.03 -1.07 -0.15
C THR A 75 12.63 -1.66 1.22
N THR A 76 11.53 -1.19 1.80
CA THR A 76 10.94 -1.74 3.04
C THR A 76 9.50 -2.17 2.78
N SER A 77 8.85 -2.86 3.73
CA SER A 77 7.43 -3.23 3.61
C SER A 77 6.49 -2.02 3.49
N THR A 78 6.98 -0.82 3.86
CA THR A 78 6.22 0.44 3.87
C THR A 78 6.74 1.46 2.87
N ALA A 79 7.85 1.18 2.18
CA ALA A 79 8.43 2.09 1.21
C ALA A 79 8.91 1.30 -0.01
N ALA A 80 8.32 1.60 -1.15
CA ALA A 80 8.56 0.93 -2.43
C ALA A 80 10.01 1.07 -2.96
N GLY A 81 10.88 1.83 -2.30
CA GLY A 81 12.30 1.87 -2.61
C GLY A 81 12.63 2.68 -3.86
N PHE A 82 13.35 2.08 -4.81
CA PHE A 82 13.66 2.72 -6.09
C PHE A 82 12.51 2.50 -7.07
N ILE A 83 12.12 3.57 -7.76
CA ILE A 83 11.04 3.58 -8.74
C ILE A 83 11.53 4.40 -9.93
N GLU A 84 11.26 3.89 -11.13
CA GLU A 84 11.32 4.67 -12.35
C GLU A 84 9.91 5.21 -12.66
N PRO A 85 9.64 6.52 -12.47
CA PRO A 85 8.28 7.05 -12.53
C PRO A 85 7.61 6.85 -13.89
N ASP A 86 8.31 7.08 -15.00
CA ASP A 86 7.68 6.97 -16.32
C ASP A 86 7.27 5.53 -16.63
N LYS A 87 8.11 4.55 -16.26
CA LYS A 87 7.80 3.14 -16.41
C LYS A 87 6.67 2.69 -15.49
N LEU A 88 6.67 3.13 -14.23
CA LEU A 88 5.56 2.81 -13.32
C LEU A 88 4.24 3.40 -13.85
N TYR A 89 4.28 4.62 -14.38
CA TYR A 89 3.09 5.25 -14.96
C TYR A 89 2.58 4.47 -16.19
N GLU A 90 3.47 4.12 -17.13
CA GLU A 90 3.13 3.28 -18.29
C GLU A 90 2.50 1.94 -17.85
N LEU A 91 3.06 1.31 -16.82
CA LEU A 91 2.52 0.06 -16.28
C LEU A 91 1.10 0.25 -15.73
N MET A 92 0.90 1.24 -14.85
CA MET A 92 -0.39 1.48 -14.17
C MET A 92 -1.51 1.96 -15.12
N THR A 93 -1.15 2.64 -16.21
CA THR A 93 -2.11 3.28 -17.12
C THR A 93 -2.33 2.52 -18.42
N SER A 94 -1.29 1.87 -18.95
CA SER A 94 -1.30 1.29 -20.29
C SER A 94 -1.13 -0.23 -20.31
N THR A 95 -0.50 -0.82 -19.29
CA THR A 95 -0.24 -2.27 -19.25
C THR A 95 -1.20 -3.02 -18.34
N PHE A 96 -1.44 -2.50 -17.13
CA PHE A 96 -2.35 -3.11 -16.18
C PHE A 96 -3.79 -2.77 -16.54
N HIS A 97 -4.65 -3.79 -16.48
CA HIS A 97 -6.06 -3.69 -16.78
C HIS A 97 -6.85 -3.91 -15.50
N TRP A 98 -7.81 -3.02 -15.25
CA TRP A 98 -8.57 -2.99 -13.99
C TRP A 98 -10.04 -3.35 -14.19
N ASP A 99 -10.47 -3.48 -15.45
CA ASP A 99 -11.87 -3.69 -15.85
C ASP A 99 -12.54 -4.85 -15.13
N ALA A 100 -11.81 -5.95 -14.93
CA ALA A 100 -12.32 -7.13 -14.25
C ALA A 100 -12.55 -6.88 -12.74
N VAL A 101 -11.75 -6.02 -12.10
CA VAL A 101 -11.90 -5.69 -10.67
C VAL A 101 -12.99 -4.64 -10.46
N SER A 102 -13.15 -3.72 -11.41
CA SER A 102 -14.20 -2.71 -11.40
C SER A 102 -15.57 -3.23 -11.85
N ALA A 103 -15.65 -4.44 -12.42
CA ALA A 103 -16.90 -4.93 -13.01
C ALA A 103 -17.99 -5.18 -11.94
N ASP A 104 -19.24 -4.87 -12.29
CA ASP A 104 -20.42 -5.07 -11.45
C ASP A 104 -21.21 -6.33 -11.81
N ASN A 105 -20.73 -7.10 -12.80
CA ASN A 105 -21.40 -8.26 -13.37
C ASN A 105 -20.96 -9.61 -12.76
N TYR A 106 -20.23 -9.58 -11.64
CA TYR A 106 -19.84 -10.77 -10.89
C TYR A 106 -19.94 -10.55 -9.37
N PHE A 107 -20.02 -11.66 -8.63
CA PHE A 107 -20.00 -11.65 -7.17
C PHE A 107 -18.55 -11.61 -6.67
N VAL A 108 -18.23 -10.59 -5.87
CA VAL A 108 -16.94 -10.50 -5.17
C VAL A 108 -16.99 -11.45 -3.98
N ASP A 109 -16.36 -12.61 -4.14
CA ASP A 109 -16.27 -13.61 -3.08
C ASP A 109 -15.08 -13.36 -2.13
N TYR A 110 -14.97 -14.21 -1.11
CA TYR A 110 -13.86 -14.15 -0.16
C TYR A 110 -12.48 -14.25 -0.83
N GLN A 111 -12.33 -15.04 -1.90
CA GLN A 111 -11.03 -15.18 -2.56
C GLN A 111 -10.63 -13.88 -3.28
N ASN A 112 -11.60 -13.15 -3.83
CA ASN A 112 -11.37 -11.81 -4.37
C ASN A 112 -10.96 -10.84 -3.26
N TYR A 113 -11.67 -10.81 -2.12
CA TYR A 113 -11.29 -9.98 -0.98
C TYR A 113 -9.87 -10.31 -0.48
N TYR A 114 -9.59 -11.59 -0.22
CA TYR A 114 -8.29 -12.05 0.23
C TYR A 114 -7.15 -11.66 -0.73
N THR A 115 -7.40 -11.76 -2.04
CA THR A 115 -6.40 -11.45 -3.06
C THR A 115 -6.17 -9.94 -3.18
N PHE A 116 -7.23 -9.14 -3.33
CA PHE A 116 -7.11 -7.71 -3.71
C PHE A 116 -7.06 -6.75 -2.52
N LEU A 117 -7.40 -7.20 -1.31
CA LEU A 117 -7.30 -6.41 -0.07
C LEU A 117 -6.16 -6.90 0.83
N GLY A 118 -5.89 -8.20 0.85
CA GLY A 118 -4.86 -8.83 1.69
C GLY A 118 -3.52 -9.04 0.97
N VAL A 119 -3.46 -10.06 0.11
CA VAL A 119 -2.19 -10.57 -0.46
C VAL A 119 -1.54 -9.60 -1.43
N LEU A 120 -2.33 -9.03 -2.34
CA LEU A 120 -1.92 -8.02 -3.31
C LEU A 120 -2.87 -6.84 -3.18
N SER A 121 -2.74 -6.09 -2.09
CA SER A 121 -3.58 -4.92 -1.85
C SER A 121 -3.47 -3.92 -3.01
N TYR A 122 -4.57 -3.73 -3.75
CA TYR A 122 -4.60 -2.78 -4.87
C TYR A 122 -4.56 -1.34 -4.38
N ARG A 123 -5.22 -1.04 -3.26
CA ARG A 123 -5.12 0.29 -2.63
C ARG A 123 -3.67 0.62 -2.29
N ASN A 124 -2.93 -0.32 -1.70
CA ASN A 124 -1.49 -0.15 -1.46
C ASN A 124 -0.72 0.14 -2.75
N MET A 125 -1.01 -0.60 -3.82
CA MET A 125 -0.34 -0.41 -5.10
C MET A 125 -0.56 0.99 -5.68
N PHE A 126 -1.80 1.49 -5.66
CA PHE A 126 -2.13 2.83 -6.13
C PHE A 126 -1.53 3.93 -5.24
N VAL A 127 -1.58 3.77 -3.91
CA VAL A 127 -0.97 4.72 -2.96
C VAL A 127 0.54 4.79 -3.17
N CYS A 128 1.23 3.65 -3.20
CA CYS A 128 2.66 3.60 -3.48
C CYS A 128 3.03 4.28 -4.81
N ALA A 129 2.20 4.12 -5.84
CA ALA A 129 2.39 4.80 -7.12
C ALA A 129 2.17 6.32 -6.99
N ALA A 130 1.11 6.75 -6.31
CA ALA A 130 0.83 8.16 -6.07
C ALA A 130 1.97 8.86 -5.31
N GLU A 131 2.43 8.26 -4.20
CA GLU A 131 3.54 8.78 -3.41
C GLU A 131 4.85 8.83 -4.21
N ALA A 132 5.09 7.86 -5.09
CA ALA A 132 6.23 7.87 -5.99
C ALA A 132 6.19 9.06 -6.96
N PHE A 133 5.02 9.34 -7.53
CA PHE A 133 4.81 10.50 -8.40
C PHE A 133 4.93 11.81 -7.64
N MET A 134 4.40 11.91 -6.41
CA MET A 134 4.57 13.07 -5.54
C MET A 134 6.05 13.34 -5.25
N LYS A 135 6.81 12.30 -4.91
CA LYS A 135 8.26 12.41 -4.65
C LYS A 135 9.04 12.86 -5.90
N ALA A 136 8.58 12.48 -7.08
CA ALA A 136 9.14 12.94 -8.35
C ALA A 136 8.64 14.34 -8.79
N GLY A 137 7.75 14.97 -8.03
CA GLY A 137 7.12 16.26 -8.37
C GLY A 137 6.06 16.17 -9.48
N GLN A 138 5.62 14.95 -9.84
CA GLN A 138 4.65 14.66 -10.87
C GLN A 138 3.22 14.60 -10.29
N ASN A 139 2.79 15.68 -9.64
CA ASN A 139 1.56 15.71 -8.85
C ASN A 139 0.30 15.36 -9.65
N ASP A 140 0.21 15.73 -10.93
CA ASP A 140 -0.95 15.40 -11.77
C ASP A 140 -1.13 13.87 -11.90
N ARG A 141 -0.03 13.13 -12.08
CA ARG A 141 -0.05 11.67 -12.12
C ARG A 141 -0.40 11.06 -10.77
N ALA A 142 0.04 11.68 -9.67
CA ALA A 142 -0.33 11.22 -8.33
C ALA A 142 -1.84 11.33 -8.10
N VAL A 143 -2.44 12.46 -8.47
CA VAL A 143 -3.90 12.66 -8.39
C VAL A 143 -4.63 11.62 -9.22
N GLU A 144 -4.17 11.36 -10.45
CA GLU A 144 -4.75 10.33 -11.32
C GLU A 144 -4.73 8.94 -10.66
N MET A 145 -3.64 8.55 -9.98
CA MET A 145 -3.57 7.25 -9.31
C MET A 145 -4.54 7.14 -8.13
N LEU A 146 -4.67 8.19 -7.32
CA LEU A 146 -5.59 8.21 -6.18
C LEU A 146 -7.06 8.16 -6.64
N ASP A 147 -7.39 8.92 -7.68
CA ASP A 147 -8.74 8.94 -8.26
C ASP A 147 -9.08 7.56 -8.87
N LYS A 148 -8.16 7.02 -9.67
CA LYS A 148 -8.30 5.70 -10.30
C LYS A 148 -8.42 4.58 -9.26
N CYS A 149 -7.75 4.68 -8.11
CA CYS A 149 -7.92 3.74 -7.00
C CYS A 149 -9.37 3.68 -6.54
N GLY A 150 -10.00 4.84 -6.32
CA GLY A 150 -11.40 4.95 -5.92
C GLY A 150 -12.34 4.35 -6.98
N GLU A 151 -12.08 4.64 -8.26
CA GLU A 151 -12.85 4.06 -9.37
C GLU A 151 -12.69 2.54 -9.49
N VAL A 152 -11.47 2.02 -9.32
CA VAL A 152 -11.19 0.59 -9.48
C VAL A 152 -11.74 -0.23 -8.31
N MET A 153 -11.58 0.30 -7.09
CA MET A 153 -11.92 -0.44 -5.86
C MET A 153 -13.33 -0.12 -5.35
N HIS A 154 -14.19 0.57 -6.11
CA HIS A 154 -15.53 0.99 -5.68
C HIS A 154 -16.47 -0.18 -5.28
N ARG A 155 -16.18 -1.40 -5.75
CA ARG A 155 -16.92 -2.63 -5.40
C ARG A 155 -16.47 -3.25 -4.08
N TYR A 156 -15.32 -2.82 -3.55
CA TYR A 156 -14.70 -3.35 -2.35
C TYR A 156 -14.94 -2.38 -1.19
N PRO A 157 -15.18 -2.88 0.03
CA PRO A 157 -15.42 -2.01 1.17
C PRO A 157 -14.19 -1.13 1.44
N ILE A 158 -14.44 0.09 1.93
CA ILE A 158 -13.37 1.04 2.25
C ILE A 158 -12.66 0.54 3.51
N GLU A 159 -13.46 0.21 4.53
CA GLU A 159 -13.07 -0.36 5.81
C GLU A 159 -13.06 -1.90 5.76
N THR A 160 -12.03 -2.55 6.33
CA THR A 160 -11.82 -4.00 6.12
C THR A 160 -11.46 -4.81 7.37
N ILE A 161 -11.58 -4.22 8.56
CA ILE A 161 -11.41 -4.90 9.85
C ILE A 161 -12.35 -6.11 9.97
N PRO A 162 -13.67 -6.05 9.64
CA PRO A 162 -14.56 -7.20 9.80
C PRO A 162 -14.20 -8.42 8.95
N ILE A 163 -13.42 -8.21 7.88
CA ILE A 163 -12.97 -9.26 6.97
C ILE A 163 -11.48 -9.59 7.12
N GLY A 164 -10.80 -9.01 8.12
CA GLY A 164 -9.45 -9.39 8.53
C GLY A 164 -8.31 -8.81 7.69
N PHE A 165 -8.53 -7.69 6.97
CA PHE A 165 -7.48 -7.06 6.14
C PHE A 165 -7.11 -5.62 6.54
N PRO A 166 -6.91 -5.29 7.83
CA PRO A 166 -6.71 -3.91 8.32
C PRO A 166 -5.56 -3.15 7.65
N GLY A 167 -4.59 -3.83 7.02
CA GLY A 167 -3.58 -3.17 6.20
C GLY A 167 -4.17 -2.31 5.07
N ASN A 168 -5.37 -2.62 4.58
CA ASN A 168 -6.08 -1.81 3.60
C ASN A 168 -6.62 -0.51 4.21
N ASP A 169 -7.12 -0.54 5.44
CA ASP A 169 -7.60 0.63 6.19
C ASP A 169 -6.50 1.68 6.37
N TYR A 170 -5.27 1.22 6.64
CA TYR A 170 -4.10 2.09 6.67
C TYR A 170 -3.90 2.81 5.32
N MET A 171 -4.07 2.13 4.19
CA MET A 171 -3.94 2.74 2.86
C MET A 171 -5.01 3.79 2.58
N VAL A 172 -6.23 3.63 3.10
CA VAL A 172 -7.28 4.66 2.98
C VAL A 172 -6.85 5.95 3.70
N ILE A 173 -6.23 5.84 4.88
CA ILE A 173 -5.69 7.00 5.61
C ILE A 173 -4.55 7.66 4.82
N GLU A 174 -3.65 6.87 4.23
CA GLU A 174 -2.58 7.40 3.39
C GLU A 174 -3.14 8.12 2.15
N MET A 175 -4.21 7.62 1.52
CA MET A 175 -4.91 8.35 0.45
C MET A 175 -5.47 9.71 0.92
N VAL A 176 -6.09 9.76 2.11
CA VAL A 176 -6.59 11.01 2.71
C VAL A 176 -5.43 12.00 2.93
N LYS A 177 -4.32 11.53 3.51
CA LYS A 177 -3.08 12.30 3.69
C LYS A 177 -2.56 12.83 2.36
N ASP A 178 -2.47 12.00 1.33
CA ASP A 178 -1.92 12.37 0.03
C ASP A 178 -2.81 13.40 -0.68
N TYR A 179 -4.14 13.26 -0.62
CA TYR A 179 -5.04 14.30 -1.14
C TYR A 179 -4.83 15.65 -0.46
N TYR A 180 -4.60 15.70 0.85
CA TYR A 180 -4.25 16.95 1.53
C TYR A 180 -2.91 17.52 1.04
N GLN A 181 -1.87 16.68 0.93
CA GLN A 181 -0.55 17.10 0.48
C GLN A 181 -0.56 17.61 -0.97
N LEU A 182 -1.44 17.06 -1.82
CA LEU A 182 -1.68 17.49 -3.20
C LEU A 182 -2.56 18.75 -3.30
N GLY A 183 -3.01 19.32 -2.19
CA GLY A 183 -3.86 20.51 -2.18
C GLY A 183 -5.31 20.26 -2.58
N LEU A 184 -5.82 19.04 -2.38
CA LEU A 184 -7.17 18.59 -2.73
C LEU A 184 -8.02 18.27 -1.47
N PRO A 185 -8.24 19.24 -0.57
CA PRO A 185 -8.88 18.98 0.72
C PRO A 185 -10.35 18.55 0.61
N GLN A 186 -11.05 18.89 -0.48
CA GLN A 186 -12.42 18.41 -0.69
C GLN A 186 -12.48 16.89 -0.88
N LYS A 187 -11.54 16.34 -1.68
CA LYS A 187 -11.45 14.89 -1.89
C LYS A 187 -11.01 14.16 -0.63
N ALA A 188 -10.05 14.72 0.09
CA ALA A 188 -9.59 14.19 1.38
C ALA A 188 -10.75 14.08 2.38
N ARG A 189 -11.54 15.15 2.55
CA ARG A 189 -12.71 15.15 3.44
C ARG A 189 -13.79 14.18 3.01
N GLN A 190 -14.06 14.07 1.71
CA GLN A 190 -15.07 13.13 1.22
C GLN A 190 -14.69 11.69 1.58
N LEU A 191 -13.46 11.26 1.23
CA LEU A 191 -12.99 9.92 1.54
C LEU A 191 -12.94 9.66 3.06
N ALA A 192 -12.50 10.66 3.84
CA ALA A 192 -12.47 10.56 5.29
C ALA A 192 -13.88 10.44 5.91
N ASP A 193 -14.88 11.13 5.37
CA ASP A 193 -16.26 11.05 5.86
C ASP A 193 -16.84 9.65 5.64
N GLU A 194 -16.72 9.14 4.41
CA GLU A 194 -17.15 7.79 4.03
C GLU A 194 -16.46 6.73 4.91
N PHE A 195 -15.13 6.78 5.03
CA PHE A 195 -14.36 5.84 5.83
C PHE A 195 -14.67 5.94 7.33
N SER A 196 -14.82 7.16 7.86
CA SER A 196 -15.15 7.35 9.27
C SER A 196 -16.54 6.81 9.65
N GLY A 197 -17.49 6.86 8.70
CA GLY A 197 -18.81 6.26 8.86
C GLY A 197 -18.73 4.75 9.03
N GLU A 198 -17.96 4.06 8.18
CA GLU A 198 -17.73 2.62 8.27
C GLU A 198 -16.98 2.26 9.56
N LEU A 199 -15.89 2.97 9.90
CA LEU A 199 -15.13 2.74 11.13
C LEU A 199 -15.98 2.88 12.40
N LEU A 200 -16.83 3.90 12.48
CA LEU A 200 -17.72 4.10 13.63
C LEU A 200 -18.80 3.02 13.70
N HIS A 201 -19.29 2.54 12.57
CA HIS A 201 -20.22 1.43 12.53
C HIS A 201 -19.57 0.13 13.03
N THR A 202 -18.38 -0.18 12.54
CA THR A 202 -17.56 -1.33 12.95
C THR A 202 -17.22 -1.25 14.45
N ALA A 203 -16.78 -0.09 14.93
CA ALA A 203 -16.55 0.14 16.36
C ALA A 203 -17.82 -0.09 17.19
N SER A 204 -18.97 0.47 16.79
CA SER A 204 -20.23 0.26 17.51
C SER A 204 -20.61 -1.21 17.57
N PHE A 205 -20.49 -1.94 16.45
CA PHE A 205 -20.82 -3.36 16.38
C PHE A 205 -19.93 -4.19 17.31
N TYR A 206 -18.61 -4.04 17.22
CA TYR A 206 -17.71 -4.83 18.05
C TYR A 206 -17.71 -4.41 19.52
N PHE A 207 -18.15 -3.20 19.84
CA PHE A 207 -18.43 -2.80 21.21
C PHE A 207 -19.63 -3.55 21.81
N ASP A 208 -20.72 -3.73 21.06
CA ASP A 208 -21.88 -4.51 21.51
C ASP A 208 -21.52 -5.99 21.77
N PHE A 209 -20.48 -6.49 21.10
CA PHE A 209 -19.95 -7.85 21.24
C PHE A 209 -18.53 -7.88 21.83
N TYR A 210 -18.21 -6.95 22.73
CA TYR A 210 -16.84 -6.69 23.18
C TYR A 210 -16.10 -7.93 23.72
N ASP A 211 -16.81 -8.84 24.39
CA ASP A 211 -16.24 -10.10 24.91
C ASP A 211 -15.58 -10.97 23.82
N TRP A 212 -16.01 -10.82 22.56
CA TRP A 212 -15.48 -11.56 21.40
C TRP A 212 -14.85 -10.65 20.34
N GLY A 213 -15.18 -9.36 20.33
CA GLY A 213 -14.78 -8.38 19.33
C GLY A 213 -13.75 -7.36 19.80
N ARG A 214 -13.09 -7.62 20.93
CA ARG A 214 -12.19 -6.66 21.55
C ARG A 214 -11.09 -6.18 20.61
N ASP A 215 -10.43 -7.10 19.91
CA ASP A 215 -9.29 -6.78 19.04
C ASP A 215 -9.75 -5.92 17.85
N GLU A 216 -10.90 -6.23 17.25
CA GLU A 216 -11.48 -5.45 16.17
C GLU A 216 -11.95 -4.07 16.64
N PHE A 217 -12.56 -3.97 17.83
CA PHE A 217 -12.92 -2.68 18.42
C PHE A 217 -11.69 -1.80 18.67
N GLU A 218 -10.64 -2.36 19.29
CA GLU A 218 -9.39 -1.64 19.54
C GLU A 218 -8.71 -1.23 18.22
N THR A 219 -8.77 -2.08 17.20
CA THR A 219 -8.26 -1.78 15.84
C THR A 219 -9.04 -0.65 15.18
N ALA A 220 -10.37 -0.66 15.24
CA ALA A 220 -11.19 0.43 14.72
C ALA A 220 -10.88 1.75 15.44
N GLY A 221 -10.71 1.71 16.77
CA GLY A 221 -10.27 2.85 17.56
C GLY A 221 -8.92 3.40 17.10
N TYR A 222 -7.93 2.54 16.86
CA TYR A 222 -6.63 2.94 16.32
C TYR A 222 -6.77 3.70 15.00
N TYR A 223 -7.52 3.17 14.03
CA TYR A 223 -7.70 3.82 12.73
C TYR A 223 -8.53 5.11 12.82
N ILE A 224 -9.51 5.19 13.73
CA ILE A 224 -10.25 6.43 14.02
C ILE A 224 -9.31 7.53 14.48
N TYR A 225 -8.40 7.25 15.41
CA TYR A 225 -7.44 8.24 15.89
C TYR A 225 -6.38 8.59 14.83
N ALA A 226 -5.90 7.61 14.07
CA ALA A 226 -4.97 7.86 12.98
C ALA A 226 -5.58 8.78 11.89
N LEU A 227 -6.82 8.50 11.48
CA LEU A 227 -7.55 9.35 10.53
C LEU A 227 -7.78 10.76 11.09
N ALA A 228 -8.16 10.87 12.37
CA ALA A 228 -8.35 12.15 13.02
C ALA A 228 -7.05 12.99 13.06
N ASP A 229 -5.89 12.35 13.20
CA ASP A 229 -4.61 13.05 13.18
C ASP A 229 -4.24 13.56 11.78
N GLU A 230 -4.51 12.80 10.72
CA GLU A 230 -4.33 13.30 9.34
C GLU A 230 -5.33 14.43 9.00
N LEU A 231 -6.58 14.33 9.44
CA LEU A 231 -7.56 15.42 9.33
C LEU A 231 -7.08 16.71 10.01
N LYS A 232 -6.52 16.62 11.23
CA LYS A 232 -5.94 17.80 11.91
C LYS A 232 -4.77 18.39 11.13
N ARG A 233 -3.85 17.55 10.62
CA ARG A 233 -2.71 18.01 9.81
C ARG A 233 -3.16 18.67 8.51
N GLY A 234 -4.24 18.17 7.91
CA GLY A 234 -4.90 18.75 6.73
C GLY A 234 -5.69 20.03 6.99
N GLY A 235 -5.83 20.46 8.25
CA GLY A 235 -6.53 21.69 8.66
C GLY A 235 -8.00 21.49 9.06
N ASP A 236 -8.50 20.26 9.10
CA ASP A 236 -9.90 19.91 9.40
C ASP A 236 -10.08 19.44 10.87
N ALA A 237 -9.61 20.27 11.82
CA ALA A 237 -9.60 19.95 13.25
C ALA A 237 -11.00 19.73 13.85
N ASP A 238 -12.03 20.39 13.33
CA ASP A 238 -13.41 20.21 13.78
C ASP A 238 -13.97 18.83 13.39
N MET A 239 -13.66 18.36 12.17
CA MET A 239 -14.03 17.03 11.70
C MET A 239 -13.32 15.96 12.54
N ALA A 240 -12.01 16.13 12.75
CA ALA A 240 -11.22 15.25 13.61
C ALA A 240 -11.76 15.17 15.04
N SER A 241 -12.09 16.32 15.64
CA SER A 241 -12.63 16.39 17.00
C SER A 241 -14.03 15.78 17.11
N THR A 242 -14.85 15.93 16.06
CA THR A 242 -16.19 15.31 16.00
C THR A 242 -16.07 13.79 15.93
N LEU A 243 -15.17 13.29 15.08
CA LEU A 243 -14.91 11.86 14.91
C LEU A 243 -14.44 11.22 16.23
N THR A 244 -13.42 11.78 16.88
CA THR A 244 -12.91 11.21 18.14
C THR A 244 -13.95 11.28 19.26
N LYS A 245 -14.72 12.38 19.37
CA LYS A 245 -15.81 12.49 20.36
C LYS A 245 -16.89 11.43 20.16
N LYS A 246 -17.27 11.12 18.92
CA LYS A 246 -18.25 10.05 18.64
C LYS A 246 -17.74 8.71 19.16
N PHE A 247 -16.48 8.38 18.89
CA PHE A 247 -15.87 7.12 19.38
C PHE A 247 -15.71 7.10 20.91
N SER A 248 -15.16 8.17 21.52
CA SER A 248 -15.02 8.25 22.97
C SER A 248 -16.37 8.20 23.70
N GLY A 249 -17.42 8.73 23.08
CA GLY A 249 -18.79 8.67 23.60
C GLY A 249 -19.35 7.25 23.69
N MET A 250 -18.87 6.31 22.85
CA MET A 250 -19.25 4.89 22.95
C MET A 250 -18.68 4.25 24.23
N ILE A 251 -17.43 4.58 24.56
CA ILE A 251 -16.72 4.02 25.72
C ILE A 251 -17.22 4.65 27.03
N GLY A 252 -17.59 5.94 26.99
CA GLY A 252 -18.02 6.69 28.17
C GLY A 252 -19.52 6.62 28.49
N ALA A 253 -20.30 5.84 27.75
CA ALA A 253 -21.72 5.64 27.98
C ALA A 253 -21.96 4.49 28.98
N GLU A 254 -21.52 4.67 30.23
CA GLU A 254 -21.95 3.90 31.41
C GLU A 254 -22.65 4.80 32.43
#